data_AF-A0A5C5XJD9-F1
#
_entry.id   AF-A0A5C5XJD9-F1
#
_cell.length_a   1.000
_cell.length_b   1.000
_cell.length_c   1.000
_cell.angle_alpha   90.00
_cell.angle_beta   90.00
_cell.angle_gamma   90.00
#
_symmetry.space_group_name_H-M   'P 1'
#
loop_
_entity.id
_entity.type
_entity.pdbx_description
1 polymer ?
#
loop_
_entity_poly.entity_id
_entity_poly.type
_entity_poly.pdbx_seq_one_letter_code
_entity_poly.pdbx_strand_id
1 'polypeptide(L)'
;MLQGNMQTVRWLLIVMMIAVALSLIAVWLPSGIKKIGLFSIALGAALGYLTCHFAGSRPENISRWQLIVVVLLAGMAETGRSVESYRQFRMTEEKRLSRELEELPAFAQEMRQEIRSQHEVTFRDYLTQKYSALSLGKFPSLIVAIFILEVLLSMVGAFGVIWLLRRRVPAKNLTDEQITD
;
A
#
# COMPACT_ATOMS: atom_id res chain seq x y z
N MET A 1 2.66 16.60 30.60
CA MET A 1 2.86 16.71 29.13
C MET A 1 3.58 15.50 28.49
N LEU A 2 4.42 14.73 29.20
CA LEU A 2 5.14 13.57 28.62
C LEU A 2 4.30 12.31 28.39
N GLN A 3 3.27 12.04 29.20
CA GLN A 3 2.45 10.81 29.07
C GLN A 3 1.59 10.77 27.79
N GLY A 4 1.05 11.91 27.33
CA GLY A 4 0.27 11.97 26.09
C GLY A 4 1.10 11.66 24.83
N ASN A 5 2.41 11.94 24.88
CA ASN A 5 3.32 11.65 23.77
C ASN A 5 3.63 10.15 23.67
N MET A 6 3.78 9.47 24.81
CA MET A 6 4.16 8.05 24.82
C MET A 6 3.01 7.13 24.38
N GLN A 7 1.76 7.49 24.71
CA GLN A 7 0.59 6.82 24.17
C GLN A 7 0.46 7.08 22.66
N THR A 8 0.82 8.29 22.20
CA THR A 8 0.78 8.66 20.79
C THR A 8 1.74 7.83 19.93
N VAL A 9 2.98 7.70 20.41
CA VAL A 9 4.01 6.90 19.74
C VAL A 9 3.65 5.41 19.74
N ARG A 10 3.12 4.89 20.85
CA ARG A 10 2.71 3.48 20.95
C ARG A 10 1.64 3.10 19.94
N TRP A 11 0.60 3.91 19.74
CA TRP A 11 -0.43 3.58 18.76
C TRP A 11 0.08 3.71 17.32
N LEU A 12 0.93 4.71 17.03
CA LEU A 12 1.55 4.85 15.71
C LEU A 12 2.36 3.60 15.34
N LEU A 13 3.12 3.06 16.30
CA LEU A 13 3.86 1.82 16.11
C LEU A 13 2.95 0.62 15.84
N ILE A 14 1.81 0.51 16.55
CA ILE A 14 0.83 -0.56 16.32
C ILE A 14 0.24 -0.44 14.92
N VAL A 15 -0.21 0.75 14.51
CA VAL A 15 -0.76 1.00 13.17
C VAL A 15 0.29 0.69 12.09
N MET A 16 1.55 1.08 12.32
CA MET A 16 2.66 0.77 11.43
C MET A 16 2.88 -0.74 11.30
N MET A 17 2.90 -1.49 12.42
CA MET A 17 3.05 -2.95 12.38
C MET A 17 1.89 -3.62 11.65
N ILE A 18 0.65 -3.16 11.86
CA ILE A 18 -0.52 -3.71 11.16
C ILE A 18 -0.47 -3.36 9.66
N ALA A 19 -0.03 -2.15 9.30
CA ALA A 19 0.17 -1.76 7.91
C ALA A 19 1.17 -2.67 7.20
N VAL A 20 2.28 -3.00 7.87
CA VAL A 20 3.29 -3.92 7.36
C VAL A 20 2.73 -5.35 7.25
N ALA A 21 2.00 -5.82 8.26
CA ALA A 21 1.39 -7.16 8.20
C ALA A 21 0.37 -7.28 7.06
N LEU A 22 -0.52 -6.28 6.92
CA LEU A 22 -1.50 -6.23 5.84
C LEU A 22 -0.84 -6.13 4.47
N SER A 23 0.22 -5.32 4.32
CA SER A 23 0.93 -5.20 3.05
C SER A 23 1.58 -6.53 2.65
N LEU A 24 2.20 -7.25 3.60
CA LEU A 24 2.80 -8.57 3.37
C LEU A 24 1.76 -9.63 3.01
N ILE A 25 0.65 -9.71 3.74
CA ILE A 25 -0.45 -10.64 3.43
C ILE A 25 -1.03 -10.35 2.05
N ALA A 26 -1.17 -9.07 1.70
CA ALA A 26 -1.70 -8.64 0.42
C ALA A 26 -0.83 -9.05 -0.78
N VAL A 27 0.46 -9.30 -0.59
CA VAL A 27 1.34 -9.81 -1.66
C VAL A 27 0.85 -11.17 -2.16
N TRP A 28 0.25 -12.00 -1.31
CA TRP A 28 -0.21 -13.35 -1.66
C TRP A 28 -1.59 -13.39 -2.34
N LEU A 29 -2.31 -12.25 -2.41
CA LEU A 29 -3.61 -12.21 -3.07
C LEU A 29 -3.48 -12.41 -4.59
N PRO A 30 -4.40 -13.16 -5.22
CA PRO A 30 -4.47 -13.29 -6.67
C PRO A 30 -4.50 -11.92 -7.37
N SER A 31 -3.82 -11.81 -8.51
CA SER A 31 -3.82 -10.60 -9.34
C SER A 31 -5.23 -10.13 -9.73
N GLY A 32 -6.17 -11.07 -9.82
CA GLY A 32 -7.59 -10.81 -10.06
C GLY A 32 -8.31 -10.04 -8.95
N ILE A 33 -7.88 -10.19 -7.69
CA ILE A 33 -8.44 -9.47 -6.53
C ILE A 33 -7.75 -8.12 -6.35
N LYS A 34 -6.49 -8.00 -6.79
CA LYS A 34 -5.73 -6.75 -6.84
C LYS A 34 -6.16 -5.82 -7.98
N LYS A 35 -7.30 -6.10 -8.64
CA LYS A 35 -7.75 -5.33 -9.79
C LYS A 35 -8.16 -3.91 -9.37
N ILE A 36 -7.32 -2.97 -9.80
CA ILE A 36 -7.52 -1.54 -10.01
C ILE A 36 -8.22 -0.82 -8.86
N GLY A 37 -7.40 -0.19 -8.01
CA GLY A 37 -7.78 0.90 -7.11
C GLY A 37 -8.62 0.51 -5.90
N LEU A 38 -9.53 -0.46 -6.02
CA LEU A 38 -10.47 -0.83 -4.95
C LEU A 38 -9.74 -1.46 -3.76
N PHE A 39 -8.72 -2.28 -4.04
CA PHE A 39 -7.83 -2.81 -3.02
C PHE A 39 -7.02 -1.70 -2.33
N SER A 40 -6.50 -0.74 -3.10
CA SER A 40 -5.73 0.38 -2.57
C SER A 40 -6.59 1.28 -1.68
N ILE A 41 -7.83 1.57 -2.09
CA ILE A 41 -8.83 2.28 -1.27
C ILE A 41 -9.12 1.48 0.00
N ALA A 42 -9.37 0.17 -0.10
CA ALA A 42 -9.66 -0.67 1.06
C ALA A 42 -8.49 -0.73 2.05
N LEU A 43 -7.26 -0.83 1.55
CA LEU A 43 -6.04 -0.81 2.36
C LEU A 43 -5.89 0.53 3.09
N GLY A 44 -6.08 1.64 2.37
CA GLY A 44 -6.10 2.98 2.96
C GLY A 44 -7.20 3.14 4.01
N ALA A 45 -8.42 2.75 3.68
CA ALA A 45 -9.59 2.79 4.55
C ALA A 45 -9.39 1.97 5.83
N ALA A 46 -8.81 0.77 5.72
CA ALA A 46 -8.47 -0.07 6.86
C ALA A 46 -7.46 0.63 7.78
N LEU A 47 -6.41 1.25 7.24
CA LEU A 47 -5.44 2.01 8.03
C LEU A 47 -6.07 3.22 8.72
N GLY A 48 -6.94 3.95 8.02
CA GLY A 48 -7.70 5.05 8.60
C GLY A 48 -8.61 4.59 9.75
N TYR A 49 -9.32 3.48 9.57
CA TYR A 49 -10.18 2.90 10.60
C TYR A 49 -9.38 2.42 11.82
N LEU A 50 -8.30 1.67 11.61
CA LEU A 50 -7.44 1.15 12.68
C LEU A 50 -6.80 2.29 13.47
N THR A 51 -6.41 3.36 12.80
CA THR A 51 -5.92 4.58 13.46
C THR A 51 -6.98 5.13 14.40
N CYS A 52 -8.22 5.33 13.94
CA CYS A 52 -9.31 5.80 14.79
C CYS A 52 -9.63 4.83 15.93
N HIS A 53 -9.54 3.52 15.69
CA HIS A 53 -9.84 2.49 16.69
C HIS A 53 -8.78 2.41 17.80
N PHE A 54 -7.49 2.40 17.43
CA PHE A 54 -6.37 2.23 18.37
C PHE A 54 -5.88 3.52 19.02
N ALA A 55 -6.12 4.69 18.41
CA ALA A 55 -5.75 5.95 19.04
C ALA A 55 -6.54 6.21 20.35
N GLY A 56 -7.58 5.42 20.65
CA GLY A 56 -8.40 5.55 21.86
C GLY A 56 -9.08 6.92 21.99
N SER A 57 -9.00 7.71 20.93
CA SER A 57 -9.45 9.09 20.84
C SER A 57 -10.64 9.11 19.90
N ARG A 58 -11.66 9.91 20.25
CA ARG A 58 -12.69 10.25 19.27
C ARG A 58 -12.01 10.75 17.99
N PRO A 59 -12.52 10.45 16.80
CA PRO A 59 -11.91 10.85 15.53
C PRO A 59 -11.64 12.36 15.43
N GLU A 60 -12.34 13.16 16.25
CA GLU A 60 -12.18 14.59 16.50
C GLU A 60 -10.80 14.99 17.07
N ASN A 61 -10.20 14.13 17.90
CA ASN A 61 -8.96 14.41 18.63
C ASN A 61 -7.70 14.06 17.82
N ILE A 62 -7.85 13.51 16.62
CA ILE A 62 -6.72 13.23 15.72
C ILE A 62 -6.14 14.57 15.26
N SER A 63 -4.89 14.85 15.60
CA SER A 63 -4.24 16.09 15.19
C SER A 63 -4.01 16.12 13.67
N ARG A 64 -3.84 17.32 13.10
CA ARG A 64 -3.53 17.48 11.66
C ARG A 64 -2.25 16.73 11.27
N TRP A 65 -1.25 16.72 12.15
CA TRP A 65 0.01 16.00 11.94
C TRP A 65 -0.19 14.48 11.93
N GLN A 66 -0.99 13.94 12.85
CA GLN A 66 -1.31 12.51 12.89
C GLN A 66 -2.04 12.07 11.62
N LEU A 67 -2.96 12.90 11.13
CA LEU A 67 -3.66 12.65 9.86
C LEU A 67 -2.68 12.59 8.69
N ILE A 68 -1.76 13.56 8.57
CA ILE A 68 -0.74 13.57 7.52
C ILE A 68 0.11 12.29 7.57
N VAL A 69 0.57 11.90 8.77
CA VAL A 69 1.38 10.69 8.95
C VAL A 69 0.62 9.44 8.49
N VAL A 70 -0.64 9.29 8.87
CA VAL A 70 -1.45 8.11 8.51
C VAL A 70 -1.72 8.04 7.00
N VAL A 71 -1.99 9.19 6.38
CA VAL A 71 -2.17 9.29 4.92
C VAL A 71 -0.88 8.91 4.20
N LEU A 72 0.28 9.42 4.64
CA LEU A 72 1.58 9.05 4.07
C LEU A 72 1.90 7.56 4.29
N LEU A 73 1.60 7.01 5.48
CA LEU A 73 1.75 5.58 5.77
C LEU A 73 0.91 4.72 4.84
N ALA A 74 -0.31 5.14 4.46
CA ALA A 74 -1.13 4.42 3.50
C ALA A 74 -0.48 4.39 2.09
N GLY A 75 0.11 5.50 1.65
CA GLY A 75 0.86 5.55 0.39
C GLY A 75 2.13 4.69 0.43
N MET A 76 2.87 4.73 1.54
CA MET A 76 4.05 3.89 1.77
C MET A 76 3.70 2.40 1.82
N ALA A 77 2.59 2.02 2.46
CA ALA A 77 2.15 0.63 2.52
C ALA A 77 1.82 0.07 1.13
N GLU A 78 1.17 0.86 0.28
CA GLU A 78 0.86 0.45 -1.10
C GLU A 78 2.13 0.37 -1.98
N THR A 79 3.06 1.29 -1.77
CA THR A 79 4.37 1.28 -2.44
C THR A 79 5.19 0.06 -2.01
N GLY A 80 5.29 -0.21 -0.70
CA GLY A 80 5.99 -1.36 -0.14
C GLY A 80 5.42 -2.68 -0.63
N ARG A 81 4.09 -2.83 -0.66
CA ARG A 81 3.41 -3.98 -1.25
C ARG A 81 3.80 -4.19 -2.71
N SER A 82 3.89 -3.11 -3.48
CA SER A 82 4.23 -3.15 -4.90
C SER A 82 5.69 -3.51 -5.14
N VAL A 83 6.61 -3.00 -4.31
CA VAL A 83 8.03 -3.36 -4.35
C VAL A 83 8.24 -4.82 -3.96
N GLU A 84 7.57 -5.33 -2.93
CA GLU A 84 7.70 -6.74 -2.55
C GLU A 84 7.09 -7.67 -3.60
N SER A 85 5.96 -7.28 -4.20
CA SER A 85 5.38 -8.02 -5.34
C SER A 85 6.33 -8.04 -6.54
N TYR A 86 7.05 -6.95 -6.80
CA TYR A 86 8.10 -6.90 -7.81
C TYR A 86 9.28 -7.83 -7.47
N ARG A 87 9.70 -7.87 -6.20
CA ARG A 87 10.77 -8.77 -5.74
C ARG A 87 10.41 -10.25 -5.99
N GLN A 88 9.16 -10.63 -5.70
CA GLN A 88 8.65 -11.98 -6.00
C GLN A 88 8.54 -12.26 -7.49
N PHE A 89 8.09 -11.28 -8.27
CA PHE A 89 8.04 -11.38 -9.72
C PHE A 89 9.43 -11.65 -10.31
N ARG A 90 10.43 -10.84 -9.94
CA ARG A 90 11.82 -11.00 -10.37
C ARG A 90 12.36 -12.39 -10.03
N MET A 91 12.16 -12.86 -8.80
CA MET A 91 12.57 -14.23 -8.41
C MET A 91 11.87 -15.33 -9.22
N THR A 92 10.64 -15.09 -9.66
CA THR A 92 9.88 -16.06 -10.46
C THR A 92 10.39 -16.09 -11.90
N GLU A 93 10.68 -14.93 -12.50
CA GLU A 93 11.30 -14.83 -13.82
C GLU A 93 12.73 -15.39 -13.84
N GLU A 94 13.54 -15.14 -12.81
CA GLU A 94 14.89 -15.74 -12.69
C GLU A 94 14.82 -17.28 -12.60
N LYS A 95 13.81 -17.82 -11.89
CA LYS A 95 13.55 -19.27 -11.84
C LYS A 95 13.06 -19.84 -13.18
N ARG A 96 12.32 -19.06 -13.94
CA ARG A 96 11.86 -19.45 -15.27
C ARG A 96 13.03 -19.45 -16.27
N LEU A 97 13.82 -18.38 -16.29
CA LEU A 97 15.01 -18.28 -17.13
C LEU A 97 16.00 -19.40 -16.83
N SER A 98 16.25 -19.72 -15.55
CA SER A 98 17.14 -20.82 -15.20
C SER A 98 16.67 -22.18 -15.74
N ARG A 99 15.36 -22.47 -15.72
CA ARG A 99 14.80 -23.68 -16.34
C ARG A 99 14.96 -23.68 -17.86
N GLU A 100 14.62 -22.57 -18.51
CA GLU A 100 14.79 -22.43 -19.97
C GLU A 100 16.27 -22.59 -20.39
N LEU A 101 17.21 -22.11 -19.57
CA LEU A 101 18.65 -22.30 -19.79
C LEU A 101 19.12 -23.74 -19.53
N GLU A 102 18.52 -24.46 -18.58
CA GLU A 102 18.82 -25.88 -18.31
C GLU A 102 18.39 -26.78 -19.47
N GLU A 103 17.30 -26.44 -20.16
CA GLU A 103 16.81 -27.14 -21.35
C GLU A 103 17.69 -26.95 -22.59
N LEU A 104 18.52 -25.90 -22.64
CA LEU A 104 19.47 -25.70 -23.73
C LEU A 104 20.56 -26.80 -23.72
N PRO A 105 21.09 -27.23 -24.88
CA PRO A 105 22.13 -28.25 -24.92
C PRO A 105 23.45 -27.77 -24.28
N ALA A 106 24.26 -28.70 -23.76
CA ALA A 106 25.46 -28.41 -22.98
C ALA A 106 26.55 -27.61 -23.74
N PHE A 107 26.56 -27.65 -25.07
CA PHE A 107 27.50 -26.88 -25.89
C PHE A 107 27.15 -25.39 -26.00
N ALA A 108 25.98 -24.98 -25.53
CA ALA A 108 25.53 -23.58 -25.56
C ALA A 108 25.96 -22.77 -24.31
N GLN A 109 27.01 -23.17 -23.59
CA GLN A 109 27.43 -22.51 -22.35
C GLN A 109 27.73 -21.01 -22.50
N GLU A 110 28.38 -20.61 -23.59
CA GLU A 110 28.64 -19.19 -23.89
C GLU A 110 27.34 -18.42 -24.13
N MET A 111 26.40 -19.03 -24.87
CA MET A 111 25.06 -18.48 -25.13
C MET A 111 24.24 -18.32 -23.84
N ARG A 112 24.37 -19.27 -22.89
CA ARG A 112 23.71 -19.16 -21.57
C ARG A 112 24.26 -18.00 -20.75
N GLN A 113 25.57 -17.75 -20.80
CA GLN A 113 26.18 -16.61 -20.11
C GLN A 113 25.75 -15.27 -20.70
N GLU A 114 25.66 -15.20 -22.03
CA GLU A 114 25.21 -14.00 -22.74
C GLU A 114 23.73 -13.70 -22.49
N ILE A 115 22.86 -14.72 -22.47
CA ILE A 115 21.44 -14.54 -22.11
C ILE A 115 21.29 -14.06 -20.66
N ARG A 116 22.08 -14.60 -19.72
CA ARG A 116 22.05 -14.14 -18.32
C ARG A 116 22.54 -12.71 -18.15
N SER A 117 23.54 -12.28 -18.91
CA SER A 117 24.07 -10.92 -18.80
C SER A 117 23.14 -9.86 -19.41
N GLN A 118 22.31 -10.26 -20.37
CA GLN A 118 21.32 -9.39 -21.01
C GLN A 118 19.94 -9.40 -20.34
N HIS A 119 19.62 -10.41 -19.53
CA HIS A 119 18.32 -10.50 -18.85
C HIS A 119 18.25 -9.60 -17.62
N GLU A 120 17.81 -8.35 -17.83
CA GLU A 120 17.49 -7.42 -16.74
C GLU A 120 15.96 -7.30 -16.59
N VAL A 121 15.41 -7.88 -15.52
CA VAL A 121 14.00 -7.69 -15.15
C VAL A 121 13.86 -6.33 -14.47
N THR A 122 13.05 -5.44 -15.04
CA THR A 122 12.83 -4.11 -14.49
C THR A 122 11.48 -3.98 -13.77
N PHE A 123 11.35 -2.97 -12.89
CA PHE A 123 10.07 -2.67 -12.23
C PHE A 123 8.95 -2.36 -13.24
N ARG A 124 9.31 -1.82 -14.39
CA ARG A 124 8.37 -1.51 -15.47
C ARG A 124 7.81 -2.77 -16.12
N ASP A 125 8.61 -3.81 -16.26
CA ASP A 125 8.15 -5.11 -16.80
C ASP A 125 7.11 -5.72 -15.87
N TYR A 126 7.37 -5.65 -14.56
CA TYR A 126 6.39 -6.03 -13.54
C TYR A 126 5.08 -5.23 -13.65
N LEU A 127 5.13 -3.90 -13.76
CA LEU A 127 3.92 -3.10 -13.90
C LEU A 127 3.16 -3.41 -15.19
N THR A 128 3.89 -3.67 -16.28
CA THR A 128 3.31 -4.05 -17.58
C THR A 128 2.57 -5.38 -17.49
N GLN A 129 3.14 -6.34 -16.77
CA GLN A 129 2.47 -7.62 -16.49
C GLN A 129 1.29 -7.47 -15.53
N LYS A 130 1.45 -6.69 -14.46
CA LYS A 130 0.39 -6.41 -13.47
C LYS A 130 -0.84 -5.79 -14.13
N TYR A 131 -0.63 -4.87 -15.08
CA TYR A 131 -1.69 -4.18 -15.81
C TYR A 131 -1.91 -4.74 -17.23
N SER A 132 -1.45 -5.96 -17.51
CA SER A 132 -1.60 -6.61 -18.83
C SER A 132 -3.07 -6.66 -19.29
N ALA A 133 -4.01 -6.83 -18.36
CA ALA A 133 -5.44 -6.82 -18.63
C ALA A 133 -5.97 -5.50 -19.22
N LEU A 134 -5.25 -4.38 -19.02
CA LEU A 134 -5.61 -3.07 -19.55
C LEU A 134 -5.05 -2.83 -20.96
N SER A 135 -4.31 -3.78 -21.55
CA SER A 135 -3.70 -3.68 -22.89
C SER A 135 -2.78 -2.45 -23.08
N LEU A 136 -2.19 -1.97 -21.99
CA LEU A 136 -1.41 -0.72 -21.95
C LEU A 136 0.05 -0.86 -22.38
N GLY A 137 0.45 -2.03 -22.90
CA GLY A 137 1.85 -2.33 -23.23
C GLY A 137 2.52 -1.33 -24.20
N LYS A 138 1.72 -0.55 -24.95
CA LYS A 138 2.22 0.50 -25.85
C LYS A 138 2.49 1.85 -25.17
N PHE A 139 1.96 2.08 -23.97
CA PHE A 139 2.01 3.37 -23.28
C PHE A 139 2.65 3.25 -21.89
N PRO A 140 3.99 3.29 -21.80
CA PRO A 140 4.69 3.07 -20.55
C PRO A 140 4.50 4.17 -19.51
N SER A 141 4.30 5.41 -19.95
CA SER A 141 3.96 6.53 -19.06
C SER A 141 2.61 6.31 -18.37
N LEU A 142 1.63 5.71 -19.06
CA LEU A 142 0.29 5.45 -18.55
C LEU A 142 0.30 4.35 -17.48
N ILE A 143 1.14 3.32 -17.67
CA ILE A 143 1.37 2.26 -16.68
C ILE A 143 1.89 2.84 -15.34
N VAL A 144 2.84 3.77 -15.41
CA VAL A 144 3.36 4.45 -14.22
C VAL A 144 2.30 5.37 -13.61
N ALA A 145 1.53 6.09 -14.44
CA ALA A 145 0.46 6.96 -13.96
C ALA A 145 -0.63 6.18 -13.19
N ILE A 146 -0.99 4.97 -13.64
CA ILE A 146 -1.94 4.11 -12.92
C ILE A 146 -1.37 3.66 -11.58
N PHE A 147 -0.08 3.32 -11.53
CA PHE A 147 0.56 2.99 -10.26
C PHE A 147 0.53 4.18 -9.29
N ILE A 148 0.85 5.39 -9.75
CA ILE A 148 0.73 6.61 -8.93
C ILE A 148 -0.72 6.80 -8.47
N LEU A 149 -1.69 6.57 -9.35
CA LEU A 149 -3.11 6.66 -9.03
C LEU A 149 -3.50 5.66 -7.93
N GLU A 150 -3.03 4.42 -7.96
CA GLU A 150 -3.27 3.44 -6.90
C GLU A 150 -2.73 3.91 -5.54
N VAL A 151 -1.52 4.48 -5.51
CA VAL A 151 -0.94 5.07 -4.30
C VAL A 151 -1.80 6.23 -3.80
N LEU A 152 -2.25 7.13 -4.70
CA LEU A 152 -3.14 8.22 -4.33
C LEU A 152 -4.49 7.72 -3.81
N LEU A 153 -5.03 6.65 -4.40
CA LEU A 153 -6.29 6.04 -3.96
C LEU A 153 -6.18 5.45 -2.55
N SER A 154 -5.03 4.88 -2.15
CA SER A 154 -4.83 4.45 -0.77
C SER A 154 -4.76 5.63 0.20
N MET A 155 -4.10 6.71 -0.19
CA MET A 155 -4.05 7.96 0.59
C MET A 155 -5.45 8.56 0.77
N VAL A 156 -6.25 8.60 -0.30
CA VAL A 156 -7.65 9.08 -0.27
C VAL A 156 -8.53 8.15 0.56
N GLY A 157 -8.35 6.84 0.50
CA GLY A 157 -9.08 5.87 1.33
C GLY A 157 -8.85 6.12 2.83
N ALA A 158 -7.59 6.34 3.23
CA ALA A 158 -7.25 6.64 4.61
C ALA A 158 -7.85 7.97 5.08
N PHE A 159 -7.70 9.02 4.27
CA PHE A 159 -8.27 10.33 4.57
C PHE A 159 -9.80 10.29 4.66
N GLY A 160 -10.46 9.65 3.69
CA GLY A 160 -11.91 9.57 3.56
C GLY A 160 -12.56 8.89 4.76
N VAL A 161 -11.99 7.78 5.25
CA VAL A 161 -12.50 7.11 6.45
C VAL A 161 -12.37 7.97 7.69
N ILE A 162 -11.20 8.61 7.92
CA ILE A 162 -11.01 9.48 9.08
C ILE A 162 -12.00 10.67 9.02
N TRP A 163 -12.19 11.25 7.83
CA TRP A 163 -13.14 12.34 7.62
C TRP A 163 -14.60 11.93 7.88
N LEU A 164 -15.01 10.75 7.39
CA LEU A 164 -16.36 10.21 7.62
C LEU A 164 -16.60 9.95 9.11
N LEU A 165 -15.62 9.37 9.81
CA LEU A 165 -15.73 9.08 11.24
C LEU A 165 -15.81 10.37 12.07
N ARG A 166 -15.12 11.44 11.67
CA ARG A 166 -15.26 12.77 12.31
C ARG A 166 -16.66 13.34 12.21
N ARG A 167 -17.33 13.18 11.06
CA ARG A 167 -18.70 13.70 10.87
C ARG A 167 -19.77 12.92 11.63
N ARG A 168 -19.50 11.67 12.03
CA ARG A 168 -20.46 10.82 12.73
C ARG A 168 -20.51 11.06 14.24
N VAL A 169 -19.64 11.91 14.79
CA VAL A 169 -19.78 12.32 16.18
C VAL A 169 -20.79 13.46 16.24
N PRO A 170 -21.99 13.25 16.84
CA PRO A 170 -22.95 14.33 16.99
C PRO A 170 -22.32 15.40 17.89
N ALA A 171 -22.44 16.67 17.49
CA ALA A 171 -22.09 17.82 18.31
C ALA A 171 -22.81 17.65 19.66
N LYS A 172 -22.07 17.25 20.70
CA LYS A 172 -22.65 17.03 22.01
C LYS A 172 -22.99 18.42 22.58
N ASN A 173 -24.28 18.73 22.53
CA ASN A 173 -25.04 19.77 23.24
C ASN A 173 -24.21 20.76 24.06
N LEU A 174 -24.03 21.97 23.52
CA LEU A 174 -23.66 23.19 24.26
C LEU A 174 -24.91 23.83 24.88
N THR A 175 -25.68 23.03 25.62
CA THR A 175 -26.78 23.50 26.46
C THR A 175 -26.76 22.59 27.67
N ASP A 176 -26.05 23.00 28.72
CA ASP A 176 -26.34 22.74 30.14
C ASP A 176 -25.27 23.42 31.01
N GLU A 177 -25.01 24.71 30.76
CA GLU A 177 -24.25 25.55 31.69
C GLU A 177 -24.78 27.00 31.73
N GLN A 178 -26.08 27.18 31.43
CA GLN A 178 -26.80 28.44 31.65
C GLN A 178 -27.97 28.34 32.64
N ILE A 179 -28.17 27.18 33.29
CA ILE A 179 -29.22 27.03 34.30
C ILE A 179 -28.70 26.14 35.42
N THR A 180 -27.83 26.68 36.28
CA THR A 180 -27.90 26.54 37.74
C THR A 180 -26.75 27.32 38.37
N ASP A 181 -27.16 28.28 39.19
CA ASP A 181 -26.46 29.04 40.22
C ASP A 181 -25.62 30.28 39.81
#